data_AF-A0A2D6UX51-F1
#
_entry.id   AF-A0A2D6UX51-F1
#
_cell.length_a   1.000
_cell.length_b   1.000
_cell.length_c   1.000
_cell.angle_alpha   90.00
_cell.angle_beta   90.00
_cell.angle_gamma   90.00
#
_symmetry.space_group_name_H-M   'P 1'
#
loop_
_entity.id
_entity.type
_entity.pdbx_description
1 polymer ?
#
loop_
_entity_poly.entity_id
_entity_poly.type
_entity_poly.pdbx_seq_one_letter_code
_entity_poly.pdbx_strand_id
1 'polypeptide(L)' 'MSSDKLLIQQCEAELSSIDFQIDDLVSRVISAAKSLEEAGLEASSHELFEVERSLVAASRRLRRASSELKL' A
#
# COMPACT_ATOMS: atom_id res chain seq x y z
N MET A 1 15.48 -12.25 26.24
CA MET A 1 15.49 -11.51 24.95
C MET A 1 15.90 -10.08 25.25
N SER A 2 16.78 -9.46 24.45
CA SER A 2 17.15 -8.03 24.62
C SER A 2 15.98 -7.14 24.22
N SER A 3 15.81 -5.99 24.87
CA SER A 3 14.77 -4.99 24.56
C SER A 3 14.79 -4.58 23.08
N ASP A 4 15.99 -4.47 22.51
CA ASP A 4 16.17 -4.07 21.10
C ASP A 4 15.61 -5.09 20.12
N LYS A 5 15.67 -6.38 20.45
CA LYS A 5 15.10 -7.44 19.61
C LYS A 5 13.58 -7.38 19.57
N LEU A 6 12.94 -7.01 20.68
CA LEU A 6 11.49 -6.87 20.75
C LEU A 6 11.02 -5.64 19.95
N LEU A 7 11.76 -4.54 20.03
CA LEU A 7 11.47 -3.33 19.24
C LEU A 7 11.57 -3.60 17.74
N ILE A 8 12.63 -4.30 17.31
CA ILE A 8 12.82 -4.72 15.92
C ILE A 8 11.63 -5.53 15.41
N GLN A 9 11.20 -6.55 16.15
CA GLN A 9 10.06 -7.40 15.78
C GLN A 9 8.74 -6.63 15.71
N GLN A 10 8.55 -5.64 16.58
CA GLN A 10 7.38 -4.76 16.52
C GLN A 10 7.39 -3.89 15.26
N CYS A 11 8.54 -3.29 14.93
CA CYS A 11 8.70 -2.51 13.71
C CYS A 11 8.47 -3.37 12.45
N GLU A 12 8.97 -4.60 12.41
CA GLU A 12 8.70 -5.53 11.30
C GLU A 12 7.21 -5.81 11.13
N ALA A 13 6.53 -6.12 12.23
CA ALA A 13 5.10 -6.41 12.22
C ALA A 13 4.27 -5.19 11.77
N GLU A 14 4.61 -3.99 12.24
CA GLU A 14 3.97 -2.75 11.82
C GLU A 14 4.19 -2.48 10.33
N LEU A 15 5.42 -2.58 9.83
CA LEU A 15 5.73 -2.38 8.41
C LEU A 15 5.01 -3.40 7.53
N SER A 16 4.93 -4.66 7.95
CA SER A 16 4.18 -5.70 7.25
C SER A 16 2.67 -5.42 7.25
N SER A 17 2.12 -4.91 8.36
CA SER A 17 0.72 -4.52 8.44
C SER A 17 0.40 -3.34 7.51
N ILE A 18 1.30 -2.35 7.42
CA ILE A 18 1.13 -1.20 6.53
C ILE A 18 1.16 -1.65 5.08
N ASP A 19 2.09 -2.53 4.68
CA ASP A 19 2.14 -3.04 3.30
C ASP A 19 0.85 -3.77 2.92
N PHE A 20 0.33 -4.63 3.81
CA PHE A 20 -0.96 -5.30 3.62
C PHE A 20 -2.12 -4.30 3.47
N GLN A 21 -2.16 -3.25 4.29
CA GLN A 21 -3.20 -2.22 4.19
C GLN A 21 -3.13 -1.43 2.88
N ILE A 22 -1.92 -1.16 2.37
CA ILE A 22 -1.76 -0.50 1.07
C ILE A 22 -2.26 -1.41 -0.05
N ASP A 23 -1.95 -2.72 -0.01
CA ASP A 23 -2.42 -3.67 -1.03
C ASP A 23 -3.97 -3.84 -1.01
N ASP A 24 -4.60 -3.82 0.17
CA ASP A 24 -6.09 -3.77 0.29
C ASP A 24 -6.65 -2.47 -0.30
N LEU A 25 -6.03 -1.33 0.02
CA LEU A 25 -6.47 -0.04 -0.49
C LEU A 25 -6.35 0.04 -2.02
N VAL A 26 -5.26 -0.47 -2.60
CA VAL A 26 -5.09 -0.59 -4.05
C VAL A 26 -6.25 -1.38 -4.67
N SER A 27 -6.57 -2.53 -4.09
CA SER A 27 -7.66 -3.39 -4.57
C SER A 27 -9.02 -2.67 -4.55
N ARG A 28 -9.30 -1.93 -3.47
CA ARG A 28 -10.53 -1.14 -3.32
C ARG A 28 -10.59 0.04 -4.28
N VAL A 29 -9.49 0.73 -4.50
CA VAL A 29 -9.40 1.84 -5.48
C VAL A 29 -9.64 1.32 -6.89
N ILE A 30 -9.05 0.19 -7.28
CA ILE A 30 -9.29 -0.44 -8.58
C ILE A 30 -10.77 -0.80 -8.75
N SER A 31 -11.38 -1.40 -7.72
CA SER A 31 -12.80 -1.75 -7.77
C SER A 31 -13.67 -0.50 -7.95
N ALA A 32 -13.40 0.57 -7.21
CA ALA A 32 -14.14 1.83 -7.33
C ALA A 32 -13.94 2.48 -8.71
N ALA A 33 -12.72 2.51 -9.23
CA ALA A 33 -12.41 3.05 -10.55
C ALA A 33 -13.18 2.32 -11.66
N LYS A 34 -13.25 0.99 -11.59
CA LYS A 34 -14.05 0.17 -12.53
C LYS A 34 -15.54 0.47 -12.43
N SER A 35 -16.08 0.57 -11.21
CA SER A 35 -17.50 0.94 -11.04
C SER A 35 -17.82 2.33 -11.57
N LEU A 36 -16.88 3.29 -11.50
CA LEU A 36 -17.04 4.60 -12.11
C LEU A 36 -16.99 4.54 -13.65
N GLU A 37 -16.11 3.72 -14.20
CA GLU A 37 -16.02 3.48 -15.65
C GLU A 37 -17.34 2.89 -16.19
N GLU A 38 -17.88 1.87 -15.51
CA GLU A 38 -19.18 1.27 -15.84
C GLU A 38 -20.35 2.27 -15.72
N ALA A 39 -20.24 3.27 -14.84
CA ALA A 39 -21.21 4.34 -14.70
C ALA A 39 -21.02 5.51 -15.69
N GLY A 40 -20.03 5.44 -16.59
CA GLY A 40 -19.71 6.49 -17.57
C GLY A 40 -18.97 7.70 -16.98
N LEU A 41 -18.39 7.57 -15.79
CA LEU A 41 -17.64 8.61 -15.09
C LEU A 41 -16.12 8.47 -15.34
N GLU A 42 -15.73 8.53 -16.61
CA GLU A 42 -14.37 8.24 -17.08
C GLU A 42 -13.29 9.14 -16.43
N ALA A 43 -13.57 10.44 -16.25
CA ALA A 43 -12.61 11.36 -15.63
C ALA A 43 -12.30 10.97 -14.18
N SER A 44 -13.32 10.67 -13.38
CA SER A 44 -13.16 10.25 -11.98
C SER A 44 -12.53 8.85 -11.88
N SER A 45 -12.87 7.94 -12.79
CA SER A 45 -12.19 6.64 -12.90
C SER A 45 -10.69 6.82 -13.18
N HIS A 46 -10.33 7.70 -14.11
CA HIS A 46 -8.94 8.00 -14.44
C HIS A 46 -8.16 8.58 -13.26
N GLU A 47 -8.74 9.52 -12.52
CA GLU A 47 -8.13 10.06 -11.30
C GLU A 47 -7.88 8.97 -10.25
N LEU A 48 -8.81 8.03 -10.06
CA LEU A 48 -8.61 6.91 -9.15
C LEU A 48 -7.49 5.96 -9.62
N PHE A 49 -7.32 5.76 -10.92
CA PHE A 49 -6.17 5.00 -11.44
C PHE A 49 -4.83 5.73 -11.23
N GLU A 50 -4.78 7.07 -11.22
CA GLU A 50 -3.57 7.81 -10.82
C GLU A 50 -3.25 7.62 -9.32
N VAL A 51 -4.30 7.58 -8.49
CA VAL A 51 -4.16 7.26 -7.06
C VAL A 51 -3.63 5.84 -6.87
N GLU A 52 -4.17 4.85 -7.61
CA GLU A 52 -3.68 3.47 -7.60
C GLU A 52 -2.19 3.39 -7.94
N ARG A 53 -1.75 4.05 -9.02
CA ARG A 53 -0.32 4.11 -9.40
C ARG A 53 0.54 4.68 -8.29
N SER A 54 0.07 5.73 -7.63
CA SER A 54 0.76 6.38 -6.52
C SER A 54 0.87 5.46 -5.31
N LEU A 55 -0.19 4.71 -4.98
CA LEU A 55 -0.20 3.72 -3.89
C LEU A 55 0.75 2.55 -4.17
N VAL A 56 0.73 2.01 -5.39
CA VAL A 56 1.67 0.94 -5.81
C VAL A 56 3.11 1.43 -5.69
N ALA A 57 3.39 2.66 -6.12
CA ALA A 57 4.72 3.25 -5.96
C ALA A 57 5.12 3.42 -4.49
N ALA A 58 4.18 3.82 -3.62
CA ALA A 58 4.40 3.95 -2.19
C ALA A 58 4.70 2.59 -1.53
N SER A 59 3.90 1.56 -1.79
CA SER A 59 4.15 0.20 -1.28
C SER A 59 5.49 -0.35 -1.77
N ARG A 60 5.86 -0.12 -3.04
CA ARG A 60 7.21 -0.50 -3.54
C ARG A 60 8.35 0.22 -2.82
N ARG A 61 8.15 1.47 -2.37
CA ARG A 61 9.15 2.20 -1.57
C ARG A 61 9.19 1.64 -0.15
N LEU A 62 8.04 1.34 0.44
CA LEU A 62 7.93 0.72 1.76
C LEU A 62 8.68 -0.62 1.80
N ARG A 63 8.38 -1.54 0.88
CA ARG A 63 9.05 -2.85 0.79
C ARG A 63 10.57 -2.73 0.64
N ARG A 64 11.05 -1.76 -0.15
CA ARG A 64 12.49 -1.48 -0.27
C ARG A 64 13.09 -0.97 1.03
N ALA A 65 12.49 0.04 1.65
CA ALA A 65 12.94 0.58 2.93
C ALA A 65 12.97 -0.51 4.02
N SER A 66 11.92 -1.35 4.11
CA SER A 66 11.87 -2.50 5.02
C SER A 66 13.01 -3.50 4.76
N SER A 67 13.34 -3.77 3.49
CA SER A 67 14.46 -4.67 3.16
C SER A 67 15.85 -4.07 3.46
N GLU A 68 16.01 -2.76 3.29
CA GLU A 68 17.27 -2.05 3.54
C GLU A 68 17.57 -1.92 5.04
N LEU A 69 16.53 -1.88 5.87
CA LEU A 69 16.67 -1.86 7.33
C LEU A 69 17.36 -3.10 7.89
N LYS A 70 17.52 -4.18 7.09
CA LYS A 70 18.11 -5.47 7.54
C LYS A 70 17.58 -5.89 8.93
N LEU A 71 16.29 -5.66 9.17
CA LEU A 71 15.56 -6.35 10.22
C LEU A 71 15.62 -7.86 9.91
#